data_AF-A0A7X5RKS8-F1
#
_entry.id   AF-A0A7X5RKS8-F1
#
_cell.length_a   1.000
_cell.length_b   1.000
_cell.length_c   1.000
_cell.angle_alpha   90.00
_cell.angle_beta   90.00
_cell.angle_gamma   90.00
#
_symmetry.space_group_name_H-M   'P 1'
#
loop_
_entity.id
_entity.type
_entity.pdbx_description
1 polymer ?
#
loop_
_entity_poly.entity_id
_entity_poly.type
_entity_poly.pdbx_seq_one_letter_code
_entity_poly.pdbx_strand_id
1 'polypeptide(L)'
;MTTPSSHREVPNDIRNDPVISRLLDRMPRKVAQSFDEEQLSHIRNAIGAREWGKHKVDLRGTVKFFRWRYYYVVLAGRNRRALSDSEKKFATLLTATLLSAFILVSLLFGLLVLYLIKSALGINLIDDYSLGIWDWFKTQFL
;
A
#
# COMPACT_ATOMS: atom_id res chain seq x y z
N MET A 1 -35.39 -2.91 31.41
CA MET A 1 -35.02 -3.25 30.02
C MET A 1 -33.52 -3.55 29.98
N THR A 2 -33.12 -4.77 30.33
CA THR A 2 -31.72 -5.20 30.40
C THR A 2 -31.38 -5.98 29.13
N THR A 3 -30.41 -5.48 28.37
CA THR A 3 -29.88 -6.13 27.17
C THR A 3 -29.11 -7.40 27.54
N PRO A 4 -29.23 -8.50 26.76
CA PRO A 4 -28.57 -9.76 27.08
C PRO A 4 -27.07 -9.69 26.77
N SER A 5 -26.25 -10.03 27.77
CA SER A 5 -24.81 -10.21 27.66
C SER A 5 -24.50 -11.37 26.72
N SER A 6 -23.78 -11.08 25.63
CA SER A 6 -23.28 -12.09 24.70
C SER A 6 -22.36 -13.08 25.43
N HIS A 7 -22.85 -14.26 25.75
CA HIS A 7 -22.02 -15.39 26.15
C HIS A 7 -21.12 -15.77 24.97
N ARG A 8 -19.89 -15.28 24.98
CA ARG A 8 -18.81 -15.87 24.18
C ARG A 8 -18.40 -17.15 24.89
N GLU A 9 -18.35 -18.26 24.17
CA GLU A 9 -17.81 -19.53 24.67
C GLU A 9 -16.43 -19.28 25.28
N VAL A 10 -16.34 -19.39 26.60
CA VAL A 10 -15.06 -19.46 27.31
C VAL A 10 -14.51 -20.83 26.95
N PRO A 11 -13.32 -20.94 26.29
CA PRO A 11 -12.67 -22.23 26.13
C PRO A 11 -12.60 -22.90 27.49
N ASN A 12 -12.90 -24.20 27.59
CA ASN A 12 -12.99 -24.98 28.84
C ASN A 12 -11.76 -24.86 29.78
N ASP A 13 -10.68 -24.19 29.36
CA ASP A 13 -9.60 -23.69 30.21
C ASP A 13 -8.92 -22.50 29.50
N ILE A 14 -8.87 -21.34 30.17
CA ILE A 14 -8.24 -20.12 29.64
C ILE A 14 -6.72 -20.27 29.43
N ARG A 15 -6.07 -21.21 30.13
CA ARG A 15 -4.64 -21.51 29.97
C ARG A 15 -4.32 -22.14 28.62
N ASN A 16 -5.29 -22.83 28.01
CA ASN A 16 -5.17 -23.44 26.68
C ASN A 16 -5.42 -22.44 25.53
N ASP A 17 -5.77 -21.20 25.84
CA ASP A 17 -5.84 -20.16 24.82
C ASP A 17 -4.43 -19.94 24.20
N PRO A 18 -4.27 -19.94 22.87
CA PRO A 18 -2.96 -19.81 22.21
C PRO A 18 -2.18 -18.54 22.58
N VAL A 19 -2.87 -17.46 22.93
CA VAL A 19 -2.23 -16.21 23.35
C VAL A 19 -1.72 -16.35 24.79
N ILE A 20 -2.53 -16.94 25.66
CA ILE A 20 -2.18 -17.18 27.07
C ILE A 20 -1.08 -18.22 27.20
N SER A 21 -1.17 -19.36 26.52
CA SER A 21 -0.14 -20.41 26.57
C SER A 21 1.24 -19.87 26.14
N ARG A 22 1.31 -19.13 25.02
CA ARG A 22 2.58 -18.51 24.56
C ARG A 22 3.14 -17.48 25.54
N LEU A 23 2.27 -16.77 26.25
CA LEU A 23 2.69 -15.82 27.28
C LEU A 23 3.28 -16.55 28.48
N LEU A 24 2.60 -17.60 28.96
CA LEU A 24 3.01 -18.40 30.11
C LEU A 24 4.34 -19.14 29.84
N ASP A 25 4.55 -19.66 28.64
CA ASP A 25 5.77 -20.38 28.24
C ASP A 25 7.04 -19.51 28.28
N ARG A 26 6.89 -18.18 28.23
CA ARG A 26 8.02 -17.23 28.29
C ARG A 26 8.40 -16.84 29.71
N MET A 27 7.66 -17.31 30.72
CA MET A 27 7.90 -16.97 32.12
C MET A 27 8.54 -18.15 32.87
N PRO A 28 9.28 -17.89 33.95
CA PRO A 28 9.66 -18.95 34.88
C PRO A 28 8.43 -19.69 35.39
N ARG A 29 8.50 -21.02 35.47
CA ARG A 29 7.35 -21.89 35.86
C ARG A 29 6.61 -21.42 37.10
N LYS A 30 7.35 -20.96 38.12
CA LYS A 30 6.77 -20.44 39.37
C LYS A 30 5.85 -19.23 39.17
N VAL A 31 6.19 -18.34 38.23
CA VAL A 31 5.42 -17.14 37.90
C VAL A 31 4.25 -17.48 36.97
N ALA A 32 4.46 -18.37 36.01
CA ALA A 32 3.38 -18.84 35.12
C ALA A 32 2.24 -19.54 35.89
N GLN A 33 2.58 -20.24 36.98
CA GLN A 33 1.62 -20.92 37.84
C GLN A 33 0.93 -19.99 38.85
N SER A 34 1.47 -18.81 39.12
CA SER A 34 0.89 -17.89 40.12
C SER A 34 -0.32 -17.10 39.62
N PHE A 35 -0.59 -17.12 38.31
CA PHE A 35 -1.77 -16.44 37.75
C PHE A 35 -3.04 -17.24 37.96
N ASP A 36 -4.10 -16.60 38.43
CA ASP A 36 -5.45 -17.17 38.50
C ASP A 36 -6.24 -16.95 37.19
N GLU A 37 -7.41 -17.59 37.05
CA GLU A 37 -8.20 -17.50 35.82
C GLU A 37 -8.73 -16.08 35.55
N GLU A 38 -9.07 -15.32 36.59
CA GLU A 38 -9.57 -13.95 36.46
C GLU A 38 -8.47 -13.03 35.90
N GLN A 39 -7.26 -13.11 36.45
CA GLN A 39 -6.07 -12.43 35.96
C GLN A 39 -5.76 -12.83 34.52
N LEU A 40 -5.80 -14.12 34.20
CA LEU A 40 -5.60 -14.61 32.83
C LEU A 40 -6.68 -14.08 31.87
N SER A 41 -7.92 -13.89 32.33
CA SER A 41 -9.01 -13.32 31.54
C SER A 41 -8.80 -11.84 31.24
N HIS A 42 -8.36 -11.07 32.23
CA HIS A 42 -8.00 -9.67 32.05
C HIS A 42 -6.78 -9.51 31.16
N ILE A 43 -5.77 -10.37 31.32
CA ILE A 43 -4.58 -10.40 30.47
C ILE A 43 -4.96 -10.75 29.02
N ARG A 44 -5.80 -11.76 28.81
CA ARG A 44 -6.31 -12.13 27.47
C ARG A 44 -7.02 -10.95 26.82
N ASN A 45 -7.89 -10.28 27.56
CA ASN A 45 -8.65 -9.12 27.06
C ASN A 45 -7.75 -7.90 26.80
N ALA A 46 -6.72 -7.69 27.62
CA ALA A 46 -5.76 -6.58 27.49
C ALA A 46 -4.75 -6.78 26.35
N ILE A 47 -4.22 -8.00 26.18
CA ILE A 47 -3.38 -8.38 25.02
C ILE A 47 -4.21 -8.37 23.75
N GLY A 48 -5.49 -8.75 23.89
CA GLY A 48 -6.55 -8.36 23.00
C GLY A 48 -6.76 -9.31 21.84
N ALA A 49 -8.03 -9.34 21.43
CA ALA A 49 -8.57 -9.73 20.13
C ALA A 49 -7.99 -8.93 18.95
N ARG A 50 -6.79 -8.36 19.10
CA ARG A 50 -6.03 -7.73 18.05
C ARG A 50 -5.11 -8.82 17.53
N GLU A 51 -5.64 -9.62 16.62
CA GLU A 51 -4.75 -10.28 15.65
C GLU A 51 -3.83 -9.16 15.13
N TRP A 52 -2.55 -9.21 15.51
CA TRP A 52 -1.51 -8.53 14.77
C TRP A 52 -1.58 -9.16 13.38
N GLY A 53 -2.44 -8.57 12.55
CA GLY A 53 -2.76 -9.09 11.24
C GLY A 53 -1.44 -9.26 10.53
N LYS A 54 -1.14 -10.50 10.13
CA LYS A 54 0.00 -10.80 9.27
C LYS A 54 0.03 -9.72 8.19
N HIS A 55 1.00 -8.81 8.26
CA HIS A 55 1.19 -7.84 7.20
C HIS A 55 1.50 -8.64 5.95
N LYS A 56 0.71 -8.48 4.88
CA LYS A 56 0.87 -9.30 3.66
C LYS A 56 2.26 -9.12 3.06
N VAL A 57 2.91 -7.99 3.30
CA VAL A 57 4.27 -7.69 2.86
C VAL A 57 5.02 -7.03 4.02
N ASP A 58 6.08 -7.68 4.49
CA ASP A 58 7.09 -7.13 5.40
C ASP A 58 8.46 -7.38 4.76
N LEU A 59 9.00 -6.35 4.09
CA LEU A 59 10.32 -6.41 3.46
C LEU A 59 11.30 -5.57 4.26
N ARG A 60 12.31 -6.24 4.81
CA ARG A 60 13.37 -5.63 5.61
C ARG A 60 14.68 -5.88 4.91
N GLY A 61 15.47 -4.83 4.75
CA GLY A 61 16.76 -4.96 4.09
C GLY A 61 17.72 -3.87 4.52
N THR A 62 18.98 -4.09 4.20
CA THR A 62 20.01 -3.07 4.36
C THR A 62 20.68 -2.90 3.00
N VAL A 63 20.66 -1.69 2.46
CA VAL A 63 21.42 -1.37 1.26
C VAL A 63 22.71 -0.67 1.67
N LYS A 64 23.83 -1.14 1.12
CA LYS A 64 25.11 -0.46 1.29
C LYS A 64 25.29 0.50 0.13
N PHE A 65 25.49 1.77 0.45
CA PHE A 65 25.86 2.78 -0.54
C PHE A 65 27.15 3.47 -0.09
N PHE A 66 28.23 3.25 -0.83
CA PHE A 66 29.57 3.72 -0.48
C PHE A 66 30.01 3.25 0.94
N ARG A 67 30.29 4.18 1.86
CA ARG A 67 30.71 3.91 3.25
C ARG A 67 29.51 3.65 4.17
N TRP A 68 28.29 3.95 3.73
CA TRP A 68 27.11 4.04 4.59
C TRP A 68 26.21 2.83 4.38
N ARG A 69 25.57 2.39 5.46
CA ARG A 69 24.59 1.29 5.45
C ARG A 69 23.24 1.89 5.79
N TYR A 70 22.31 1.82 4.85
CA TYR A 70 20.95 2.30 5.03
C TYR A 70 20.04 1.10 5.26
N TYR A 71 19.38 1.08 6.41
CA TYR A 71 18.35 0.10 6.70
C TYR A 71 17.01 0.61 6.21
N TYR A 72 16.23 -0.26 5.58
CA TYR A 72 14.88 0.06 5.12
C TYR A 72 13.89 -1.01 5.58
N VAL A 73 12.66 -0.57 5.84
CA VAL A 73 11.52 -1.42 6.15
C VAL A 73 10.36 -0.98 5.30
N VAL A 74 9.87 -1.88 4.46
CA VAL A 74 8.65 -1.67 3.67
C VAL A 74 7.59 -2.59 4.23
N LEU A 75 6.62 -2.01 4.94
CA LEU A 75 5.39 -2.70 5.29
C LEU A 75 4.30 -2.27 4.31
N ALA A 76 3.71 -3.23 3.62
CA ALA A 76 2.54 -2.99 2.78
C ALA A 76 1.43 -3.98 3.14
N GLY A 77 0.20 -3.46 3.14
CA GLY A 77 -0.98 -4.23 3.51
C GLY A 77 -2.24 -3.43 3.27
N ARG A 78 -3.38 -4.12 3.25
CA ARG A 78 -4.68 -3.47 3.08
C ARG A 78 -4.96 -2.61 4.31
N ASN A 79 -4.99 -1.29 4.14
CA ASN A 79 -5.43 -0.39 5.20
C ASN A 79 -6.93 -0.64 5.44
N ARG A 80 -7.28 -1.16 6.62
CA ARG A 80 -8.68 -1.37 7.05
C ARG A 80 -9.21 -0.21 7.90
N ARG A 81 -8.39 0.79 8.18
CA ARG A 81 -8.80 2.01 8.90
C ARG A 81 -9.49 2.96 7.93
N ALA A 82 -10.40 3.78 8.44
CA ALA A 82 -10.88 4.93 7.70
C ALA A 82 -9.69 5.85 7.38
N LEU A 83 -9.56 6.23 6.11
CA LEU A 83 -8.50 7.14 5.66
C LEU A 83 -8.64 8.49 6.36
N SER A 84 -7.52 9.03 6.81
CA SER A 84 -7.45 10.42 7.26
C SER A 84 -7.81 11.37 6.11
N ASP A 85 -8.36 12.54 6.41
CA ASP A 85 -8.70 13.51 5.38
C ASP A 85 -7.46 14.00 4.60
N SER A 86 -6.27 13.99 5.22
CA SER A 86 -5.02 14.24 4.53
C SER A 86 -4.66 13.14 3.52
N GLU A 87 -4.85 11.87 3.88
CA GLU A 87 -4.59 10.72 3.01
C GLU A 87 -5.56 10.69 1.83
N LYS A 88 -6.85 11.01 2.06
CA LYS A 88 -7.84 11.15 0.98
C LYS A 88 -7.45 12.26 0.02
N LYS A 89 -7.10 13.45 0.53
CA LYS A 89 -6.66 14.58 -0.30
C LYS A 89 -5.43 14.21 -1.12
N PHE A 90 -4.43 13.58 -0.51
CA PHE A 90 -3.23 13.13 -1.21
C PHE A 90 -3.55 12.10 -2.30
N ALA A 91 -4.39 11.10 -2.02
CA ALA A 91 -4.81 10.10 -3.00
C ALA A 91 -5.57 10.74 -4.17
N THR A 92 -6.48 11.67 -3.91
CA THR A 92 -7.18 12.43 -4.95
C THR A 92 -6.21 13.26 -5.79
N LEU A 93 -5.26 13.95 -5.15
CA LEU A 93 -4.26 14.78 -5.83
C LEU A 93 -3.38 13.92 -6.75
N LEU A 94 -2.85 12.81 -6.22
CA LEU A 94 -2.05 11.86 -7.00
C LEU A 94 -2.84 11.31 -8.20
N THR A 95 -4.09 10.92 -7.98
CA THR A 95 -4.96 10.40 -9.04
C THR A 95 -5.24 11.46 -10.11
N ALA A 96 -5.53 12.70 -9.69
CA ALA A 96 -5.75 13.81 -10.61
C ALA A 96 -4.49 14.14 -11.42
N THR A 97 -3.32 14.15 -10.80
CA THR A 97 -2.04 14.38 -11.49
C THR A 97 -1.73 13.28 -12.49
N LEU A 98 -1.93 12.00 -12.13
CA LEU A 98 -1.70 10.88 -13.06
C LEU A 98 -2.67 10.93 -14.24
N LEU A 99 -3.95 11.23 -13.98
CA LEU A 99 -4.95 11.34 -15.04
C LEU A 99 -4.66 12.52 -15.97
N SER A 100 -4.26 13.69 -15.43
CA SER A 100 -3.93 14.85 -16.26
C SER A 100 -2.68 14.58 -17.11
N ALA A 101 -1.65 13.94 -16.54
CA ALA A 101 -0.46 13.55 -17.28
C ALA A 101 -0.79 12.57 -18.40
N PHE A 102 -1.64 11.58 -18.14
CA PHE A 102 -2.09 10.62 -19.15
C PHE A 102 -2.84 11.30 -20.30
N ILE A 103 -3.75 12.23 -20.00
CA ILE A 103 -4.50 13.00 -21.01
C ILE A 103 -3.53 13.86 -21.83
N LEU A 104 -2.58 14.54 -21.18
CA LEU A 104 -1.60 15.38 -21.86
C LEU A 104 -0.74 14.57 -22.84
N VAL A 105 -0.21 13.43 -22.40
CA VAL A 105 0.58 12.53 -23.26
C VAL A 105 -0.27 12.03 -24.42
N SER A 106 -1.51 11.62 -24.16
CA SER A 106 -2.43 11.14 -25.20
C SER A 106 -2.75 12.23 -26.23
N LEU A 107 -2.95 13.47 -25.78
CA LEU A 107 -3.20 14.62 -26.65
C LEU A 107 -1.99 14.94 -27.52
N LEU A 108 -0.80 15.01 -26.92
CA LEU A 108 0.45 15.25 -27.64
C LEU A 108 0.70 14.16 -28.69
N PHE A 109 0.45 12.90 -28.33
CA PHE A 109 0.55 11.78 -29.25
C PHE A 109 -0.47 11.89 -30.39
N GLY A 110 -1.73 12.23 -30.10
CA GLY A 110 -2.75 12.46 -31.11
C GLY A 110 -2.39 13.59 -32.08
N LEU A 111 -1.90 14.72 -31.56
CA LEU A 111 -1.42 15.83 -32.38
C LEU A 111 -0.21 15.45 -33.23
N LEU A 112 0.72 14.65 -32.70
CA LEU A 112 1.85 14.12 -33.44
C LEU A 112 1.40 13.25 -34.63
N VAL A 113 0.46 12.32 -34.39
CA VAL A 113 -0.09 11.46 -35.45
C VAL A 113 -0.81 12.29 -36.51
N LEU A 114 -1.66 13.23 -36.11
CA LEU A 114 -2.34 14.13 -37.04
C LEU A 114 -1.34 14.97 -37.85
N TYR A 115 -0.28 15.46 -37.23
CA TYR A 115 0.80 16.18 -37.91
C TYR A 115 1.50 15.30 -38.96
N LEU A 116 1.81 14.04 -38.62
CA LEU A 116 2.44 13.11 -39.56
C LEU A 116 1.53 12.80 -40.75
N ILE A 117 0.23 12.55 -40.51
CA ILE A 117 -0.76 12.34 -41.59
C ILE A 117 -0.85 13.58 -42.48
N LYS A 118 -1.03 14.76 -41.89
CA LYS A 118 -1.05 16.04 -42.60
C LYS A 118 0.20 16.21 -43.46
N SER A 119 1.38 15.91 -42.90
CA SER A 119 2.66 16.05 -43.60
C SER A 119 2.84 15.02 -44.72
N ALA A 120 2.34 13.79 -44.54
CA ALA A 120 2.34 12.76 -45.58
C ALA A 120 1.43 13.11 -46.76
N LEU A 121 0.31 13.79 -46.50
CA LEU A 121 -0.63 14.26 -47.53
C LEU A 121 -0.13 15.49 -48.31
N GLY A 122 1.02 16.07 -47.93
CA GLY A 122 1.60 17.24 -48.59
C GLY A 122 0.80 18.54 -48.41
N ILE A 123 -0.15 18.58 -47.47
CA ILE A 123 -0.95 19.77 -47.18
C ILE A 123 -0.07 20.74 -46.39
N ASN A 124 0.33 21.86 -46.99
CA ASN A 124 1.05 22.93 -46.28
C ASN A 124 0.03 23.95 -45.74
N LEU A 125 0.05 24.17 -44.43
CA LEU A 125 -0.82 25.14 -43.74
C LEU A 125 -0.11 26.51 -43.57
N ILE A 126 1.23 26.48 -43.66
CA ILE A 126 2.11 27.65 -43.68
C ILE A 126 3.05 27.39 -44.86
N ASP A 127 3.06 28.30 -45.82
CA ASP A 127 3.99 28.23 -46.94
C ASP A 127 5.43 28.32 -46.40
N ASP A 128 6.29 27.39 -46.83
CA ASP A 128 7.72 27.26 -46.46
C ASP A 128 8.09 26.93 -44.99
N TYR A 129 7.15 26.50 -44.13
CA TYR A 129 7.49 26.06 -42.75
C TYR A 129 7.02 24.63 -42.42
N SER A 130 7.98 23.78 -42.07
CA SER A 130 7.79 22.42 -41.57
C SER A 130 8.57 22.21 -40.27
N LEU A 131 7.96 21.54 -39.28
CA LEU A 131 8.60 21.13 -38.02
C LEU A 131 9.73 20.09 -38.20
N GLY A 132 9.94 19.54 -39.40
CA GLY A 132 11.03 18.59 -39.71
C GLY A 132 10.87 17.18 -39.14
N ILE A 133 9.87 16.94 -38.29
CA ILE A 133 9.58 15.62 -37.70
C ILE A 133 9.23 14.59 -38.78
N TRP A 134 8.54 15.00 -39.85
CA TRP A 134 8.23 14.12 -40.99
C TRP A 134 9.46 13.71 -41.79
N ASP A 135 10.42 14.61 -41.99
CA ASP A 135 11.65 14.30 -42.71
C ASP A 135 12.54 13.36 -41.88
N TRP A 136 12.61 13.57 -40.56
CA TRP A 136 13.22 12.61 -39.64
C TRP A 136 12.54 11.24 -39.71
N PHE A 137 11.20 11.20 -39.66
CA PHE A 137 10.44 9.94 -39.73
C PHE A 137 10.71 9.20 -41.04
N LYS A 138 10.65 9.90 -42.18
CA LYS A 138 11.00 9.30 -43.48
C LYS A 138 12.40 8.70 -43.43
N THR A 139 13.40 9.46 -42.97
CA THR A 139 14.80 9.00 -42.91
C THR A 139 15.00 7.73 -42.05
N GLN A 140 14.21 7.53 -41.00
CA GLN A 140 14.37 6.39 -40.09
C GLN A 140 13.51 5.16 -40.47
N PHE A 141 12.36 5.37 -41.11
CA PHE A 141 11.35 4.32 -41.30
C PHE A 141 10.95 4.05 -42.76
N LEU A 142 11.33 4.90 -43.72
CA LEU A 142 11.03 4.79 -45.16
C LEU A 142 12.32 4.78 -45.99
#